data_AF-A0A661C2T9-F1
#
_entry.id   AF-A0A661C2T9-F1
#
_cell.length_a   1.000
_cell.length_b   1.000
_cell.length_c   1.000
_cell.angle_alpha   90.00
_cell.angle_beta   90.00
_cell.angle_gamma   90.00
#
_symmetry.space_group_name_H-M   'P 1'
#
loop_
_entity.id
_entity.type
_entity.pdbx_description
1 polymer ?
#
loop_
_entity_poly.entity_id
_entity_poly.type
_entity_poly.pdbx_seq_one_letter_code
_entity_poly.pdbx_strand_id
1 'polypeptide(L)'
;HVEEGMVLHDAARRAVHDRFRAIFLTSITTVAGMTPLLFETSTQALVLVPLVTSIVFGMLSSTVLIMLVLPAMYAIMEDIGFVKLTASPEQVTA
;
A
#
# COMPACT_ATOMS: atom_id res chain seq x y z
N HIS A 1 -6.56 30.10 -6.52
CA HIS A 1 -6.67 29.54 -5.15
C HIS A 1 -7.19 28.09 -5.11
N VAL A 2 -7.18 27.31 -6.20
CA VAL A 2 -7.64 25.89 -6.18
C VAL A 2 -6.65 24.91 -6.83
N GLU A 3 -5.54 25.38 -7.41
CA GLU A 3 -4.66 24.49 -8.20
C GLU A 3 -3.64 23.67 -7.38
N GLU A 4 -3.27 24.08 -6.16
CA GLU A 4 -2.29 23.35 -5.35
C GLU A 4 -2.88 22.06 -4.71
N GLY A 5 -4.15 22.09 -4.30
CA GLY A 5 -4.81 20.94 -3.67
C GLY A 5 -5.08 19.76 -4.62
N MET A 6 -5.24 20.02 -5.92
CA MET A 6 -5.47 18.95 -6.91
C MET A 6 -4.22 18.08 -7.11
N VAL A 7 -3.02 18.65 -7.05
CA VAL A 7 -1.75 17.91 -7.23
C VAL A 7 -1.49 16.97 -6.06
N LEU A 8 -1.79 17.41 -4.83
CA LEU A 8 -1.65 16.57 -3.63
C LEU A 8 -2.66 15.42 -3.64
N HIS A 9 -3.91 15.69 -3.98
CA HIS A 9 -4.94 14.67 -4.09
C HIS A 9 -4.58 13.62 -5.16
N ASP A 10 -4.09 14.05 -6.32
CA ASP A 10 -3.66 13.14 -7.39
C ASP A 10 -2.41 12.33 -7.02
N ALA A 11 -1.43 12.93 -6.33
CA ALA A 11 -0.24 12.23 -5.84
C ALA A 11 -0.60 11.18 -4.78
N ALA A 12 -1.45 11.53 -3.81
CA ALA A 12 -1.95 10.59 -2.80
C ALA A 12 -2.75 9.45 -3.45
N ARG A 13 -3.60 9.75 -4.43
CA ARG A 13 -4.38 8.75 -5.17
C ARG A 13 -3.47 7.79 -5.95
N ARG A 14 -2.42 8.28 -6.62
CA ARG A 14 -1.43 7.43 -7.31
C ARG A 14 -0.65 6.55 -6.33
N ALA A 15 -0.20 7.11 -5.21
CA ALA A 15 0.53 6.36 -4.18
C ALA A 15 -0.32 5.23 -3.57
N VAL A 16 -1.62 5.48 -3.35
CA VAL A 16 -2.58 4.48 -2.89
C VAL A 16 -2.76 3.37 -3.92
N HIS A 17 -2.95 3.74 -5.19
CA HIS A 17 -3.15 2.79 -6.28
C HIS A 17 -1.94 1.85 -6.50
N ASP A 18 -0.72 2.40 -6.49
CA ASP A 18 0.49 1.61 -6.70
C ASP A 18 0.74 0.62 -5.56
N ARG A 19 0.49 1.02 -4.30
CA ARG A 19 0.58 0.13 -3.15
C ARG A 19 -0.47 -0.96 -3.18
N PHE A 20 -1.71 -0.64 -3.53
CA PHE A 20 -2.78 -1.63 -3.67
C PHE A 20 -2.41 -2.73 -4.67
N ARG A 21 -1.91 -2.35 -5.86
CA ARG A 21 -1.42 -3.32 -6.86
C ARG A 21 -0.29 -4.20 -6.32
N ALA A 22 0.71 -3.60 -5.66
CA ALA A 22 1.85 -4.33 -5.13
C ALA A 22 1.43 -5.37 -4.07
N ILE A 23 0.50 -4.99 -3.18
CA ILE A 23 0.06 -5.86 -2.08
C ILE A 23 -0.85 -6.97 -2.60
N PHE A 24 -1.74 -6.66 -3.53
CA PHE A 24 -2.59 -7.66 -4.18
C PHE A 24 -1.77 -8.73 -4.92
N LEU A 25 -0.73 -8.30 -5.65
CA LEU A 25 0.20 -9.21 -6.33
C LEU A 25 0.95 -10.09 -5.31
N THR A 26 1.44 -9.51 -4.22
CA THR A 26 2.19 -10.22 -3.16
C THR A 26 1.33 -11.27 -2.46
N SER A 27 0.07 -10.94 -2.15
CA SER A 27 -0.88 -11.88 -1.56
C SER A 27 -1.15 -13.06 -2.49
N ILE A 28 -1.44 -12.79 -3.78
CA ILE A 28 -1.66 -13.83 -4.78
C ILE A 28 -0.43 -14.73 -4.91
N THR A 29 0.77 -14.15 -5.01
CA THR A 29 2.01 -14.93 -5.12
C THR A 29 2.30 -15.76 -3.87
N THR A 30 1.96 -15.26 -2.67
CA THR A 30 2.12 -16.02 -1.42
C THR A 30 1.20 -17.23 -1.41
N VAL A 31 -0.07 -17.04 -1.73
CA VAL A 31 -1.06 -18.12 -1.81
C VAL A 31 -0.65 -19.12 -2.91
N ALA A 32 -0.27 -18.64 -4.09
CA ALA A 32 0.17 -19.48 -5.19
C ALA A 32 1.44 -20.28 -4.84
N GLY A 33 2.42 -19.66 -4.18
CA GLY A 33 3.68 -20.31 -3.75
C GLY A 33 3.49 -21.34 -2.64
N MET A 34 2.48 -21.17 -1.79
CA MET A 34 2.13 -22.12 -0.73
C MET A 34 1.10 -23.16 -1.15
N THR A 35 0.40 -22.95 -2.26
CA THR A 35 -0.51 -23.94 -2.85
C THR A 35 0.16 -25.31 -3.01
N PRO A 36 1.37 -25.45 -3.61
CA PRO A 36 2.03 -26.76 -3.72
C PRO A 36 2.44 -27.35 -2.37
N LEU A 37 2.83 -26.53 -1.39
CA LEU A 37 3.13 -26.98 -0.01
C LEU A 37 1.89 -27.49 0.73
N LEU A 38 0.70 -26.94 0.44
CA LEU A 38 -0.57 -27.42 1.00
C LEU A 38 -1.04 -28.73 0.37
N PHE A 39 -0.59 -29.06 -0.84
CA PHE A 39 -0.82 -30.37 -1.47
C PHE A 39 0.09 -31.46 -0.88
N GLU A 40 1.13 -31.08 -0.14
CA GLU A 40 2.01 -32.00 0.55
C GLU A 40 1.42 -32.31 1.94
N THR A 41 0.90 -33.52 2.12
CA THR A 41 0.19 -33.96 3.34
C THR A 41 1.12 -34.22 4.53
N SER A 42 2.24 -33.50 4.63
CA SER A 42 3.18 -33.62 5.73
C SER A 42 2.68 -32.83 6.94
N THR A 43 2.66 -33.45 8.11
CA THR A 43 2.30 -32.84 9.40
C THR A 43 3.10 -31.56 9.73
N GLN A 44 4.25 -31.38 9.07
CA GLN A 44 5.11 -30.19 9.20
C GLN A 44 4.53 -28.94 8.51
N ALA A 45 3.69 -29.10 7.48
CA ALA A 45 3.02 -27.97 6.82
C ALA A 45 1.93 -27.35 7.71
N LEU A 46 1.31 -28.14 8.59
CA LEU A 46 0.13 -27.76 9.38
C LEU A 46 0.40 -26.67 10.43
N VAL A 47 1.65 -26.53 10.89
CA VAL A 47 2.10 -25.42 11.76
C VAL A 47 2.45 -24.15 10.97
N LEU A 48 2.78 -24.27 9.69
CA LEU A 48 3.22 -23.16 8.84
C LEU A 48 2.01 -22.38 8.29
N VAL A 49 0.91 -23.07 8.01
CA VAL A 49 -0.36 -22.46 7.54
C VAL A 49 -0.89 -21.37 8.48
N PRO A 50 -1.10 -21.59 9.80
CA PRO A 50 -1.61 -20.56 10.70
C PRO A 50 -0.62 -19.39 10.89
N LEU A 51 0.69 -19.67 10.84
CA LEU A 51 1.73 -18.66 10.94
C LEU A 51 1.66 -17.69 9.76
N VAL A 52 1.63 -18.21 8.53
CA VAL A 52 1.57 -17.36 7.34
C VAL A 52 0.25 -16.60 7.27
N THR A 53 -0.87 -17.28 7.57
CA THR A 53 -2.19 -16.64 7.54
C THR A 53 -2.24 -15.43 8.48
N SER A 54 -1.64 -15.54 9.68
CA SER A 54 -1.51 -14.42 10.62
C SER A 54 -0.71 -13.25 10.04
N ILE A 55 0.43 -13.53 9.40
CA ILE A 55 1.28 -12.51 8.78
C ILE A 55 0.55 -11.82 7.63
N VAL A 56 -0.10 -12.58 6.74
CA VAL A 56 -0.88 -12.02 5.62
C VAL A 56 -1.98 -11.11 6.15
N PHE A 57 -2.71 -11.54 7.19
CA PHE A 57 -3.76 -10.72 7.79
C PHE A 57 -3.20 -9.44 8.43
N GLY A 58 -2.06 -9.53 9.12
CA GLY A 58 -1.37 -8.38 9.69
C GLY A 58 -0.86 -7.39 8.64
N MET A 59 -0.28 -7.90 7.55
CA MET A 59 0.17 -7.07 6.43
C MET A 59 -1.00 -6.39 5.70
N LEU A 60 -2.11 -7.10 5.47
CA LEU A 60 -3.31 -6.52 4.87
C LEU A 60 -3.92 -5.45 5.78
N SER A 61 -4.04 -5.70 7.08
CA SER A 61 -4.52 -4.71 8.05
C SER A 61 -3.62 -3.48 8.09
N SER A 62 -2.30 -3.67 8.21
CA SER A 62 -1.31 -2.60 8.20
C SER A 62 -1.35 -1.79 6.91
N THR A 63 -1.56 -2.46 5.77
CA THR A 63 -1.74 -1.81 4.46
C THR A 63 -2.94 -0.89 4.45
N VAL A 64 -4.11 -1.38 4.89
CA VAL A 64 -5.34 -0.58 4.95
C VAL A 64 -5.13 0.62 5.88
N LEU A 65 -4.46 0.39 7.00
CA LEU A 65 -4.09 1.43 7.96
C LEU A 65 -3.20 2.49 7.30
N ILE A 66 -2.15 2.10 6.58
CA ILE A 66 -1.27 3.01 5.83
C ILE A 66 -2.03 3.74 4.73
N MET A 67 -2.95 3.08 4.04
CA MET A 67 -3.75 3.70 2.98
C MET A 67 -4.64 4.84 3.52
N LEU A 68 -5.03 4.76 4.80
CA LEU A 68 -5.77 5.80 5.51
C LEU A 68 -4.83 6.84 6.16
N VAL A 69 -3.73 6.39 6.76
CA VAL A 69 -2.78 7.23 7.51
C VAL A 69 -1.96 8.12 6.57
N LEU A 70 -1.58 7.62 5.39
CA LEU A 70 -0.79 8.40 4.44
C LEU A 70 -1.50 9.69 3.98
N PRO A 71 -2.75 9.66 3.47
CA PRO A 71 -3.46 10.88 3.09
C PRO A 71 -3.76 11.78 4.31
N ALA A 72 -4.06 11.20 5.47
CA ALA A 72 -4.26 11.97 6.69
C ALA A 72 -2.98 12.71 7.14
N MET A 73 -1.84 12.03 7.10
CA MET A 73 -0.53 12.64 7.39
C MET A 73 -0.17 13.73 6.39
N TYR A 74 -0.45 13.54 5.10
CA TYR A 74 -0.24 14.59 4.10
C TYR A 74 -1.14 15.81 4.33
N ALA A 75 -2.42 15.62 4.64
CA ALA A 75 -3.34 16.70 4.96
C ALA A 75 -2.91 17.47 6.23
N ILE A 76 -2.48 16.76 7.28
CA ILE A 76 -1.96 17.38 8.50
C ILE A 76 -0.68 18.19 8.21
N MET A 77 0.21 17.69 7.37
CA MET A 77 1.46 18.37 7.04
C MET A 77 1.25 19.62 6.17
N GLU A 78 0.21 19.61 5.32
CA GLU A 78 -0.29 20.79 4.61
C GLU A 78 -0.85 21.83 5.60
N ASP A 79 -1.69 21.42 6.55
CA ASP A 79 -2.35 22.29 7.52
C ASP A 79 -1.35 22.94 8.51
N ILE A 80 -0.28 22.23 8.87
CA ILE A 80 0.80 22.73 9.74
C ILE A 80 1.77 23.67 8.96
N GLY A 81 1.65 23.79 7.63
CA GLY A 81 2.45 24.71 6.82
C GLY A 81 3.93 24.31 6.68
N PHE A 82 4.29 23.07 7.05
CA PHE A 82 5.67 22.57 7.04
C PHE A 82 6.18 22.30 5.61
N VAL A 83 5.28 22.24 4.64
CA VAL A 83 5.56 21.84 3.26
C VAL A 83 4.97 22.87 2.29
N LYS A 84 5.83 23.77 1.78
CA LYS A 84 5.58 24.47 0.51
C LYS A 84 6.26 23.68 -0.59
N LEU A 85 5.50 22.86 -1.30
CA LEU A 85 6.02 22.10 -2.43
C LEU A 85 6.07 23.00 -3.66
N THR A 86 7.27 23.48 -3.97
CA THR A 86 7.58 24.06 -5.28
C THR A 86 7.16 23.07 -6.37
N ALA A 87 6.17 23.47 -7.18
CA ALA A 87 5.87 22.81 -8.43
C ALA A 87 7.16 22.76 -9.25
N SER A 88 7.69 21.58 -9.53
CA SER A 88 8.66 21.44 -10.61
C SER A 88 7.87 21.54 -11.92
N PRO A 89 8.13 22.56 -12.77
CA PRO A 89 7.29 22.89 -13.92
C PRO A 89 7.47 21.96 -15.13
N GLU A 90 7.75 20.66 -14.93
CA GLU A 90 8.22 19.75 -16.01
C GLU A 90 7.20 18.69 -16.46
N GLN A 91 5.89 18.93 -16.36
CA GLN A 91 4.88 17.97 -16.89
C GLN A 91 3.82 18.58 -17.83
N VAL A 92 4.07 19.75 -18.42
CA VAL A 92 3.18 20.35 -19.46
C VAL A 92 3.77 20.26 -20.88
N THR A 93 4.98 19.74 -21.07
CA THR A 93 5.54 19.54 -22.41
C THR A 93 6.41 18.29 -22.51
N ALA A 94 5.78 17.16 -22.83
CA ALA A 94 6.35 16.07 -23.64
C ALA A 94 5.23 15.18 -24.16
#